data_AF-A0A3M2B4N7-F1
#
_entry.id   AF-A0A3M2B4N7-F1
#
_cell.length_a   1.000
_cell.length_b   1.000
_cell.length_c   1.000
_cell.angle_alpha   90.00
_cell.angle_beta   90.00
_cell.angle_gamma   90.00
#
_symmetry.space_group_name_H-M   'P 1'
#
loop_
_entity.id
_entity.type
_entity.pdbx_description
1 polymer ?
#
loop_
_entity_poly.entity_id
_entity_poly.type
_entity_poly.pdbx_seq_one_letter_code
_entity_poly.pdbx_strand_id
1 'polypeptide(L)'
;MNTLIGWSVSTVALALMLIGAGRMVEGLPAPSQTELPKTRGDCQTCHPNEARDWAESRHAAAWESETFGQTSRNRTLKMCLPCHAPEPILTKGFGEHPALREADRAHGIDCISCHQDTNGAYHGTLGTKTDAHPTVKNEKFGTVDMCATCHEIFGTVDWYKQSEWGKDPNGCVSCHMPVVERPIATGDGLPVRKARVHKFEGATPAMFQKGVKMAHERREDYLQIKMESVEVGHTVPTGPEYVVVIVEARFLKGDSEIGKHQTLLADNVAIDGNDTRLKPGERRVIRAPIPEGATNAIVRVLHKRNRELPDEQARVLYEAKVEL
;
A
#
# COMPACT_ATOMS: atom_id res chain seq x y z
N MET A 1 -72.71 33.34 18.06
CA MET A 1 -73.06 33.10 16.63
C MET A 1 -71.76 33.19 15.84
N ASN A 2 -71.03 32.09 15.76
CA ASN A 2 -71.09 31.03 14.72
C ASN A 2 -70.17 31.32 13.52
N THR A 3 -68.95 30.80 13.63
CA THR A 3 -68.31 29.84 12.69
C THR A 3 -68.55 29.99 11.18
N LEU A 4 -67.49 30.24 10.40
CA LEU A 4 -66.78 29.25 9.54
C LEU A 4 -65.97 29.92 8.42
N ILE A 5 -64.65 29.75 8.47
CA ILE A 5 -63.71 29.98 7.37
C ILE A 5 -63.68 28.69 6.55
N GLY A 6 -64.23 28.74 5.35
CA GLY A 6 -64.27 27.63 4.40
C GLY A 6 -63.17 27.74 3.35
N TRP A 7 -62.43 26.63 3.22
CA TRP A 7 -61.37 26.40 2.25
C TRP A 7 -61.90 26.22 0.82
N SER A 8 -61.17 26.71 -0.17
CA SER A 8 -61.04 26.06 -1.50
C SER A 8 -59.90 26.72 -2.28
N VAL A 9 -58.69 26.18 -2.10
CA VAL A 9 -57.55 26.47 -2.98
C VAL A 9 -57.70 25.63 -4.24
N SER A 10 -57.59 26.32 -5.38
CA SER A 10 -57.76 25.81 -6.72
C SER A 10 -56.85 24.64 -7.06
N THR A 11 -57.46 23.63 -7.67
CA THR A 11 -56.86 22.55 -8.44
C THR A 11 -56.15 23.09 -9.69
N VAL A 12 -54.83 23.23 -9.63
CA VAL A 12 -53.96 23.15 -10.81
C VAL A 12 -52.75 22.29 -10.43
N ALA A 13 -52.81 21.01 -10.76
CA ALA A 13 -51.68 20.11 -10.65
C ALA A 13 -51.58 19.25 -11.91
N LEU A 14 -50.33 19.06 -12.32
CA LEU A 14 -49.84 17.92 -13.08
C LEU A 14 -49.89 17.98 -14.63
N ALA A 15 -49.02 18.82 -15.20
CA ALA A 15 -48.30 18.45 -16.42
C ALA A 15 -47.02 19.29 -16.50
N LEU A 16 -45.88 18.70 -16.09
CA LEU A 16 -44.51 19.01 -16.51
C LEU A 16 -43.55 18.23 -15.59
N MET A 17 -43.43 16.92 -15.85
CA MET A 17 -42.38 16.09 -15.29
C MET A 17 -41.40 15.71 -16.40
N LEU A 18 -40.12 16.00 -16.11
CA LEU A 18 -38.94 15.22 -16.49
C LEU A 18 -38.44 15.35 -17.94
N ILE A 19 -37.87 16.51 -18.26
CA ILE A 19 -36.70 16.54 -19.16
C ILE A 19 -35.48 16.26 -18.29
N GLY A 20 -35.15 14.98 -18.16
CA GLY A 20 -33.88 14.55 -17.59
C GLY A 20 -32.74 15.04 -18.47
N ALA A 21 -31.98 16.02 -17.98
CA ALA A 21 -30.65 16.32 -18.50
C ALA A 21 -29.74 15.14 -18.12
N GLY A 22 -29.82 14.06 -18.88
CA GLY A 22 -28.80 13.03 -18.91
C GLY A 22 -27.53 13.69 -19.43
N ARG A 23 -26.67 14.17 -18.52
CA ARG A 23 -25.26 14.35 -18.84
C ARG A 23 -24.75 12.96 -19.18
N MET A 24 -24.64 12.67 -20.47
CA MET A 24 -23.77 11.60 -20.92
C MET A 24 -22.41 11.89 -20.31
N VAL A 25 -22.00 11.03 -19.38
CA VAL A 25 -20.60 10.94 -18.99
C VAL A 25 -19.93 10.40 -20.24
N GLU A 26 -19.49 11.30 -21.13
CA GLU A 26 -18.53 10.97 -22.16
C GLU A 26 -17.37 10.28 -21.44
N GLY A 27 -17.14 9.01 -21.81
CA GLY A 27 -16.02 8.26 -21.28
C GLY A 27 -14.76 9.08 -21.52
N LEU A 28 -14.00 9.32 -20.46
CA LEU A 28 -12.68 9.95 -20.57
C LEU A 28 -11.91 9.26 -21.72
N PRO A 29 -11.34 10.01 -22.67
CA PRO A 29 -10.63 9.40 -23.78
C PRO A 29 -9.54 8.49 -23.23
N ALA A 30 -9.43 7.28 -23.81
CA ALA A 30 -8.34 6.38 -23.48
C ALA A 30 -7.01 7.13 -23.68
N PRO A 31 -6.12 7.18 -22.68
CA PRO A 31 -4.88 7.93 -22.80
C PRO A 31 -4.07 7.42 -23.99
N SER A 32 -3.39 8.34 -24.66
CA SER A 32 -2.48 8.04 -25.77
C SER A 32 -1.41 7.03 -25.34
N GLN A 33 -1.09 6.06 -26.21
CA GLN A 33 -0.01 5.09 -25.93
C GLN A 33 1.36 5.75 -25.67
N THR A 34 1.55 7.01 -26.09
CA THR A 34 2.78 7.77 -25.86
C THR A 34 3.00 8.20 -24.41
N GLU A 35 1.97 8.10 -23.55
CA GLU A 35 2.05 8.46 -22.13
C GLU A 35 2.20 7.25 -21.19
N LEU A 36 2.23 6.03 -21.73
CA LEU A 36 2.32 4.82 -20.91
C LEU A 36 3.77 4.55 -20.49
N PRO A 37 3.99 4.07 -19.24
CA PRO A 37 5.32 3.73 -18.78
C PRO A 37 5.89 2.60 -19.64
N LYS A 38 7.11 2.79 -20.14
CA LYS A 38 7.81 1.75 -20.91
C LYS A 38 8.13 0.58 -19.99
N THR A 39 7.74 -0.62 -20.40
CA THR A 39 8.04 -1.87 -19.69
C THR A 39 8.87 -2.79 -20.56
N ARG A 40 9.67 -3.68 -19.96
CA ARG A 40 10.37 -4.71 -20.74
C ARG A 40 9.36 -5.64 -21.38
N GLY A 41 9.51 -5.89 -22.67
CA GLY A 41 8.58 -6.70 -23.46
C GLY A 41 7.36 -5.92 -23.99
N ASP A 42 7.36 -4.60 -23.86
CA ASP A 42 6.30 -3.71 -24.37
C ASP A 42 4.88 -4.07 -23.90
N CYS A 43 4.78 -4.62 -22.69
CA CYS A 43 3.55 -5.11 -22.09
C CYS A 43 2.48 -4.01 -21.99
N GLN A 44 2.90 -2.75 -21.83
CA GLN A 44 2.00 -1.60 -21.73
C GLN A 44 1.10 -1.41 -22.96
N THR A 45 1.51 -1.91 -24.13
CA THR A 45 0.76 -1.80 -25.38
C THR A 45 -0.58 -2.52 -25.29
N CYS A 46 -0.58 -3.72 -24.68
CA CYS A 46 -1.77 -4.53 -24.48
C CYS A 46 -2.34 -4.38 -23.07
N HIS A 47 -1.52 -4.16 -22.04
CA HIS A 47 -1.87 -4.11 -20.62
C HIS A 47 -1.67 -2.71 -20.00
N PRO A 48 -2.33 -1.65 -20.51
CA PRO A 48 -2.05 -0.28 -20.08
C PRO A 48 -2.47 0.01 -18.64
N ASN A 49 -3.49 -0.68 -18.12
CA ASN A 49 -3.95 -0.49 -16.75
C ASN A 49 -2.92 -1.03 -15.75
N GLU A 50 -2.45 -2.25 -15.98
CA GLU A 50 -1.46 -2.93 -15.15
C GLU A 50 -0.10 -2.22 -15.22
N ALA A 51 0.30 -1.74 -16.42
CA ALA A 51 1.52 -0.97 -16.59
C ALA A 51 1.49 0.35 -15.80
N ARG A 52 0.36 1.09 -15.82
CA ARG A 52 0.19 2.30 -15.00
C ARG A 52 0.26 2.00 -13.51
N ASP A 53 -0.47 0.98 -13.05
CA ASP A 53 -0.46 0.58 -11.66
C ASP A 53 0.97 0.23 -11.20
N TRP A 54 1.68 -0.57 -12.01
CA TRP A 54 3.06 -0.95 -11.72
C TRP A 54 3.99 0.26 -11.66
N ALA A 55 3.89 1.22 -12.58
CA ALA A 55 4.77 2.39 -12.59
C ALA A 55 4.61 3.30 -11.35
N GLU A 56 3.43 3.30 -10.73
CA GLU A 56 3.20 3.99 -9.45
C GLU A 56 3.73 3.20 -8.24
N SER A 57 4.06 1.91 -8.43
CA SER A 57 4.44 1.01 -7.35
C SER A 57 5.90 1.16 -6.90
N ARG A 58 6.18 0.64 -5.71
CA ARG A 58 7.55 0.51 -5.21
C ARG A 58 8.33 -0.63 -5.89
N HIS A 59 7.65 -1.56 -6.55
CA HIS A 59 8.29 -2.59 -7.35
C HIS A 59 8.97 -2.01 -8.59
N ALA A 60 8.31 -1.10 -9.31
CA ALA A 60 8.93 -0.36 -10.41
C ALA A 60 10.13 0.47 -9.95
N ALA A 61 9.99 1.15 -8.80
CA ALA A 61 11.06 1.99 -8.24
C ALA A 61 12.13 1.21 -7.46
N ALA A 62 12.07 -0.12 -7.40
CA ALA A 62 12.89 -0.92 -6.47
C ALA A 62 14.40 -0.68 -6.68
N TRP A 63 14.85 -0.62 -7.94
CA TRP A 63 16.25 -0.39 -8.26
C TRP A 63 16.67 1.07 -8.21
N GLU A 64 15.82 2.00 -8.68
CA GLU A 64 16.15 3.43 -8.84
C GLU A 64 15.91 4.26 -7.57
N SER A 65 15.25 3.69 -6.56
CA SER A 65 14.98 4.36 -5.29
C SER A 65 16.26 4.92 -4.65
N GLU A 66 16.26 6.23 -4.38
CA GLU A 66 17.35 6.90 -3.66
C GLU A 66 17.60 6.24 -2.30
N THR A 67 16.53 5.93 -1.57
CA THR A 67 16.64 5.25 -0.27
C THR A 67 17.32 3.90 -0.40
N PHE A 68 17.02 3.15 -1.47
CA PHE A 68 17.73 1.89 -1.72
C PHE A 68 19.21 2.14 -2.01
N GLY A 69 19.54 3.15 -2.81
CA GLY A 69 20.93 3.58 -3.02
C GLY A 69 21.65 3.86 -1.69
N GLN A 70 21.01 4.58 -0.77
CA GLN A 70 21.59 4.88 0.55
C GLN A 70 21.78 3.62 1.41
N THR A 71 20.73 2.81 1.58
CA THR A 71 20.75 1.65 2.49
C THR A 71 21.54 0.47 1.94
N SER A 72 21.72 0.36 0.63
CA SER A 72 22.53 -0.68 -0.03
C SER A 72 24.00 -0.30 -0.25
N ARG A 73 24.47 0.80 0.37
CA ARG A 73 25.81 1.37 0.16
C ARG A 73 26.11 1.58 -1.33
N ASN A 74 25.21 2.27 -1.99
CA ASN A 74 25.16 2.48 -3.44
C ASN A 74 25.23 1.17 -4.24
N ARG A 75 24.34 0.21 -3.92
CA ARG A 75 24.16 -1.06 -4.62
C ARG A 75 25.40 -1.97 -4.57
N THR A 76 26.17 -1.88 -3.48
CA THR A 76 27.33 -2.77 -3.24
C THR A 76 26.97 -3.98 -2.38
N LEU A 77 25.90 -3.91 -1.58
CA LEU A 77 25.40 -5.04 -0.80
C LEU A 77 24.74 -6.10 -1.71
N LYS A 78 25.50 -7.15 -2.03
CA LYS A 78 25.10 -8.18 -3.00
C LYS A 78 23.83 -8.94 -2.65
N MET A 79 23.55 -9.14 -1.36
CA MET A 79 22.33 -9.83 -0.91
C MET A 79 21.05 -9.07 -1.29
N CYS A 80 21.10 -7.74 -1.43
CA CYS A 80 19.91 -6.93 -1.71
C CYS A 80 19.56 -6.90 -3.20
N LEU A 81 20.55 -7.05 -4.08
CA LEU A 81 20.38 -6.79 -5.51
C LEU A 81 19.37 -7.73 -6.18
N PRO A 82 19.35 -9.05 -5.91
CA PRO A 82 18.40 -9.96 -6.55
C PRO A 82 16.95 -9.64 -6.23
N CYS A 83 16.63 -9.12 -5.05
CA CYS A 83 15.26 -8.71 -4.73
C CYS A 83 14.87 -7.37 -5.40
N HIS A 84 15.84 -6.51 -5.74
CA HIS A 84 15.60 -5.18 -6.27
C HIS A 84 15.65 -5.09 -7.80
N ALA A 85 16.24 -6.08 -8.47
CA ALA A 85 16.17 -6.28 -9.93
C ALA A 85 16.26 -7.78 -10.27
N PRO A 86 15.24 -8.58 -9.91
CA PRO A 86 15.26 -10.03 -10.06
C PRO A 86 15.22 -10.48 -11.53
N GLU A 87 15.96 -11.55 -11.85
CA GLU A 87 15.57 -12.47 -12.92
C GLU A 87 14.16 -13.03 -12.65
N PRO A 88 13.46 -13.60 -13.67
CA PRO A 88 12.13 -14.15 -13.43
C PRO A 88 12.11 -15.15 -12.26
N ILE A 89 11.24 -14.88 -11.27
CA ILE A 89 11.18 -15.67 -10.04
C ILE A 89 10.75 -17.13 -10.30
N LEU A 90 10.09 -17.37 -11.43
CA LEU A 90 9.69 -18.69 -11.89
C LEU A 90 10.88 -19.55 -12.37
N THR A 91 12.05 -18.96 -12.62
CA THR A 91 13.26 -19.70 -13.02
C THR A 91 13.72 -20.68 -11.95
N LYS A 92 13.68 -20.25 -10.68
CA LYS A 92 13.99 -21.12 -9.54
C LYS A 92 12.73 -21.68 -8.87
N GLY A 93 11.61 -20.97 -8.99
CA GLY A 93 10.35 -21.30 -8.34
C GLY A 93 10.05 -20.36 -7.17
N PHE A 94 8.78 -20.33 -6.77
CA PHE A 94 8.33 -19.51 -5.65
C PHE A 94 8.99 -19.92 -4.33
N GLY A 95 9.34 -18.92 -3.52
CA GLY A 95 10.03 -19.10 -2.24
C GLY A 95 11.56 -19.21 -2.37
N GLU A 96 12.08 -19.43 -3.56
CA GLU A 96 13.53 -19.50 -3.81
C GLU A 96 14.10 -18.13 -4.12
N HIS A 97 15.18 -17.73 -3.43
CA HIS A 97 15.79 -16.42 -3.64
C HIS A 97 16.28 -16.26 -5.10
N PRO A 98 15.82 -15.22 -5.82
CA PRO A 98 16.07 -15.10 -7.25
C PRO A 98 17.54 -14.80 -7.53
N ALA A 99 17.92 -14.87 -8.81
CA ALA A 99 19.18 -14.31 -9.27
C ALA A 99 18.98 -12.82 -9.62
N LEU A 100 20.09 -12.07 -9.62
CA LEU A 100 20.10 -10.69 -10.09
C LEU A 100 20.05 -10.67 -11.62
N ARG A 101 19.12 -9.90 -12.19
CA ARG A 101 19.04 -9.70 -13.64
C ARG A 101 20.28 -8.98 -14.16
N GLU A 102 20.82 -9.42 -15.29
CA GLU A 102 22.03 -8.82 -15.89
C GLU A 102 21.79 -7.41 -16.43
N ALA A 103 20.68 -7.20 -17.15
CA ALA A 103 20.38 -5.95 -17.85
C ALA A 103 19.10 -5.27 -17.34
N ASP A 104 18.88 -4.03 -17.80
CA ASP A 104 17.63 -3.27 -17.61
C ASP A 104 17.16 -3.15 -16.15
N ARG A 105 18.11 -3.13 -15.20
CA ARG A 105 17.82 -3.15 -13.77
C ARG A 105 16.97 -1.96 -13.31
N ALA A 106 17.02 -0.84 -14.03
CA ALA A 106 16.20 0.35 -13.78
C ALA A 106 14.69 0.08 -13.77
N HIS A 107 14.21 -1.00 -14.41
CA HIS A 107 12.80 -1.41 -14.32
C HIS A 107 12.45 -2.06 -12.96
N GLY A 108 13.39 -2.20 -12.03
CA GLY A 108 13.14 -2.82 -10.74
C GLY A 108 12.56 -4.24 -10.89
N ILE A 109 11.49 -4.50 -10.15
CA ILE A 109 10.69 -5.73 -10.23
C ILE A 109 9.55 -5.48 -11.22
N ASP A 110 9.63 -6.04 -12.42
CA ASP A 110 8.70 -5.78 -13.51
C ASP A 110 7.80 -6.96 -13.87
N CYS A 111 6.97 -6.78 -14.91
CA CYS A 111 6.02 -7.76 -15.41
C CYS A 111 6.69 -9.12 -15.67
N ILE A 112 7.83 -9.10 -16.37
CA ILE A 112 8.59 -10.31 -16.72
C ILE A 112 9.19 -10.96 -15.46
N SER A 113 9.71 -10.17 -14.52
CA SER A 113 10.26 -10.68 -13.27
C SER A 113 9.27 -11.54 -12.48
N CYS A 114 7.97 -11.22 -12.52
CA CYS A 114 6.94 -11.99 -11.82
C CYS A 114 6.25 -13.03 -12.70
N HIS A 115 5.94 -12.70 -13.96
CA HIS A 115 5.03 -13.50 -14.78
C HIS A 115 5.72 -14.48 -15.73
N GLN A 116 6.94 -14.22 -16.19
CA GLN A 116 7.54 -15.03 -17.25
C GLN A 116 8.29 -16.26 -16.69
N ASP A 117 8.14 -17.42 -17.31
CA ASP A 117 8.95 -18.60 -17.02
C ASP A 117 10.20 -18.69 -17.92
N THR A 118 11.00 -19.75 -17.73
CA THR A 118 12.21 -19.98 -18.53
C THR A 118 11.96 -20.31 -19.99
N ASN A 119 10.72 -20.66 -20.37
CA ASN A 119 10.31 -20.94 -21.74
C ASN A 119 9.69 -19.71 -22.42
N GLY A 120 9.67 -18.56 -21.73
CA GLY A 120 9.06 -17.33 -22.22
C GLY A 120 7.54 -17.27 -22.09
N ALA A 121 6.91 -18.23 -21.41
CA ALA A 121 5.48 -18.27 -21.18
C ALA A 121 5.08 -17.46 -19.95
N TYR A 122 3.90 -16.85 -19.98
CA TYR A 122 3.42 -15.96 -18.92
C TYR A 122 2.39 -16.63 -18.03
N HIS A 123 2.67 -16.67 -16.72
CA HIS A 123 1.85 -17.31 -15.71
C HIS A 123 0.82 -16.34 -15.13
N GLY A 124 -0.35 -16.88 -14.82
CA GLY A 124 -1.41 -16.17 -14.10
C GLY A 124 -2.53 -17.12 -13.70
N THR A 125 -3.51 -16.63 -12.94
CA THR A 125 -4.59 -17.49 -12.40
C THR A 125 -5.62 -17.91 -13.45
N LEU A 126 -5.73 -17.17 -14.56
CA LEU A 126 -6.76 -17.40 -15.57
C LEU A 126 -6.31 -18.35 -16.69
N GLY A 127 -5.06 -18.24 -17.16
CA GLY A 127 -4.58 -18.97 -18.33
C GLY A 127 -5.37 -18.68 -19.61
N THR A 128 -5.78 -17.42 -19.81
CA THR A 128 -6.54 -17.00 -21.00
C THR A 128 -5.72 -17.24 -22.26
N LYS A 129 -6.22 -18.07 -23.18
CA LYS A 129 -5.56 -18.31 -24.48
C LYS A 129 -5.56 -17.03 -25.33
N THR A 130 -4.42 -16.76 -25.95
CA THR A 130 -4.18 -15.62 -26.84
C THR A 130 -3.05 -15.95 -27.82
N ASP A 131 -3.02 -15.30 -28.97
CA ASP A 131 -1.95 -15.44 -29.96
C ASP A 131 -0.80 -14.43 -29.72
N ALA A 132 -0.96 -13.51 -28.76
CA ALA A 132 0.04 -12.48 -28.47
C ALA A 132 1.30 -13.04 -27.79
N HIS A 133 1.14 -13.99 -26.86
CA HIS A 133 2.23 -14.68 -26.17
C HIS A 133 1.70 -15.96 -25.49
N PRO A 134 2.57 -16.95 -25.21
CA PRO A 134 2.16 -18.16 -24.49
C PRO A 134 1.68 -17.84 -23.07
N THR A 135 0.61 -18.53 -22.63
CA THR A 135 0.02 -18.34 -21.29
C THR A 135 -0.09 -19.65 -20.54
N VAL A 136 0.23 -19.63 -19.25
CA VAL A 136 0.12 -20.79 -18.35
C VAL A 136 -0.82 -20.45 -17.21
N LYS A 137 -1.86 -21.28 -17.03
CA LYS A 137 -2.68 -21.22 -15.82
C LYS A 137 -1.86 -21.77 -14.65
N ASN A 138 -1.63 -20.96 -13.63
CA ASN A 138 -0.86 -21.34 -12.45
C ASN A 138 -1.67 -21.03 -11.19
N GLU A 139 -2.10 -22.08 -10.49
CA GLU A 139 -2.92 -21.98 -9.27
C GLU A 139 -2.14 -21.47 -8.06
N LYS A 140 -0.81 -21.56 -8.09
CA LYS A 140 0.07 -20.96 -7.08
C LYS A 140 0.35 -19.47 -7.35
N PHE A 141 -0.10 -18.93 -8.49
CA PHE A 141 0.18 -17.54 -8.83
C PHE A 141 -0.63 -16.59 -7.94
N GLY A 142 0.05 -15.69 -7.24
CA GLY A 142 -0.57 -14.82 -6.24
C GLY A 142 -0.67 -15.40 -4.84
N THR A 143 -0.11 -16.59 -4.58
CA THR A 143 -0.02 -17.10 -3.20
C THR A 143 1.10 -16.39 -2.41
N VAL A 144 1.09 -16.55 -1.09
CA VAL A 144 2.12 -16.07 -0.18
C VAL A 144 3.52 -16.53 -0.62
N ASP A 145 3.66 -17.76 -1.13
CA ASP A 145 4.94 -18.30 -1.60
C ASP A 145 5.56 -17.45 -2.71
N MET A 146 4.73 -16.90 -3.61
CA MET A 146 5.21 -16.02 -4.68
C MET A 146 5.89 -14.78 -4.09
N CYS A 147 5.27 -14.17 -3.08
CA CYS A 147 5.79 -12.99 -2.38
C CYS A 147 7.01 -13.34 -1.50
N ALA A 148 7.02 -14.53 -0.90
CA ALA A 148 8.08 -15.02 -0.02
C ALA A 148 9.45 -15.07 -0.70
N THR A 149 9.47 -15.24 -2.02
CA THR A 149 10.67 -15.14 -2.86
C THR A 149 11.57 -13.94 -2.53
N CYS A 150 10.97 -12.80 -2.14
CA CYS A 150 11.71 -11.61 -1.70
C CYS A 150 11.36 -11.17 -0.26
N HIS A 151 10.13 -11.40 0.19
CA HIS A 151 9.63 -10.86 1.47
C HIS A 151 9.88 -11.76 2.70
N GLU A 152 10.44 -12.95 2.52
CA GLU A 152 10.79 -13.83 3.65
C GLU A 152 12.02 -13.31 4.42
N ILE A 153 12.99 -12.69 3.73
CA ILE A 153 14.31 -12.32 4.29
C ILE A 153 14.22 -11.45 5.55
N PHE A 154 13.19 -10.61 5.66
CA PHE A 154 12.98 -9.70 6.79
C PHE A 154 11.76 -10.07 7.64
N GLY A 155 11.35 -11.34 7.60
CA GLY A 155 10.32 -11.92 8.48
C GLY A 155 8.90 -11.46 8.21
N THR A 156 8.62 -10.74 7.11
CA THR A 156 7.26 -10.30 6.77
C THR A 156 6.32 -11.50 6.62
N VAL A 157 6.78 -12.55 5.94
CA VAL A 157 6.00 -13.76 5.72
C VAL A 157 5.85 -14.58 7.01
N ASP A 158 6.89 -14.70 7.82
CA ASP A 158 6.81 -15.34 9.14
C ASP A 158 5.79 -14.68 10.05
N TRP A 159 5.77 -13.35 10.13
CA TRP A 159 4.75 -12.63 10.90
C TRP A 159 3.35 -12.85 10.32
N TYR A 160 3.21 -12.84 8.99
CA TYR A 160 1.95 -13.15 8.32
C TYR A 160 1.41 -14.53 8.70
N LYS A 161 2.24 -15.57 8.61
CA LYS A 161 1.87 -16.95 8.95
C LYS A 161 1.42 -17.11 10.41
N GLN A 162 1.96 -16.29 11.31
CA GLN A 162 1.60 -16.29 12.75
C GLN A 162 0.34 -15.47 13.07
N SER A 163 -0.12 -14.63 12.16
CA SER A 163 -1.31 -13.80 12.35
C SER A 163 -2.62 -14.60 12.17
N GLU A 164 -3.74 -13.98 12.52
CA GLU A 164 -5.08 -14.54 12.25
C GLU A 164 -5.34 -14.80 10.76
N TRP A 165 -4.64 -14.07 9.88
CA TRP A 165 -4.76 -14.16 8.43
C TRP A 165 -3.87 -15.26 7.83
N GLY A 166 -2.93 -15.81 8.60
CA GLY A 166 -1.85 -16.69 8.11
C GLY A 166 -2.30 -17.98 7.40
N LYS A 167 -3.59 -18.34 7.52
CA LYS A 167 -4.19 -19.50 6.83
C LYS A 167 -4.66 -19.20 5.40
N ASP A 168 -4.83 -17.94 5.01
CA ASP A 168 -5.18 -17.60 3.63
C ASP A 168 -3.91 -17.68 2.76
N PRO A 169 -3.80 -18.67 1.84
CA PRO A 169 -2.65 -18.76 0.96
C PRO A 169 -2.54 -17.56 0.01
N ASN A 170 -3.59 -16.74 -0.14
CA ASN A 170 -3.62 -15.56 -1.01
C ASN A 170 -3.60 -14.24 -0.25
N GLY A 171 -3.41 -14.22 1.08
CA GLY A 171 -3.70 -13.01 1.86
C GLY A 171 -2.84 -11.80 1.50
N CYS A 172 -1.61 -11.99 1.01
CA CYS A 172 -0.79 -10.89 0.49
C CYS A 172 -1.51 -10.15 -0.65
N VAL A 173 -2.00 -10.89 -1.66
CA VAL A 173 -2.68 -10.28 -2.82
C VAL A 173 -4.11 -9.86 -2.49
N SER A 174 -4.76 -10.49 -1.50
CA SER A 174 -6.05 -10.04 -0.98
C SER A 174 -6.01 -8.61 -0.44
N CYS A 175 -4.92 -8.23 0.25
CA CYS A 175 -4.75 -6.88 0.79
C CYS A 175 -3.99 -5.92 -0.15
N HIS A 176 -2.87 -6.35 -0.74
CA HIS A 176 -1.96 -5.47 -1.50
C HIS A 176 -2.26 -5.42 -3.00
N MET A 177 -3.12 -6.29 -3.51
CA MET A 177 -3.57 -6.29 -4.90
C MET A 177 -5.11 -6.37 -4.96
N PRO A 178 -5.83 -5.32 -4.55
CA PRO A 178 -7.29 -5.34 -4.48
C PRO A 178 -7.91 -5.64 -5.84
N VAL A 179 -9.08 -6.28 -5.81
CA VAL A 179 -9.83 -6.65 -7.02
C VAL A 179 -10.59 -5.44 -7.56
N VAL A 180 -10.52 -5.25 -8.88
CA VAL A 180 -11.29 -4.26 -9.64
C VAL A 180 -11.95 -4.92 -10.84
N GLU A 181 -13.02 -4.32 -11.39
CA GLU A 181 -13.63 -4.79 -12.65
C GLU A 181 -13.15 -3.92 -13.81
N ARG A 182 -12.26 -4.49 -14.64
CA ARG A 182 -11.73 -3.83 -15.84
C ARG A 182 -11.21 -4.85 -16.85
N PRO A 183 -11.02 -4.48 -18.12
CA PRO A 183 -10.28 -5.31 -19.06
C PRO A 183 -8.82 -5.45 -18.59
N ILE A 184 -8.30 -6.69 -18.59
CA ILE A 184 -6.89 -6.98 -18.29
C ILE A 184 -5.99 -6.60 -19.46
N ALA A 185 -6.50 -6.71 -20.69
CA ALA A 185 -5.81 -6.32 -21.89
C ALA A 185 -6.74 -5.54 -22.83
N THR A 186 -6.14 -4.81 -23.75
CA THR A 186 -6.80 -4.10 -24.85
C THR A 186 -6.76 -4.95 -26.12
N GLY A 187 -7.78 -4.80 -26.97
CA GLY A 187 -8.01 -5.63 -28.15
C GLY A 187 -9.48 -5.99 -28.32
N ASP A 188 -9.86 -6.37 -29.54
CA ASP A 188 -11.26 -6.67 -29.88
C ASP A 188 -11.80 -7.86 -29.08
N GLY A 189 -12.98 -7.67 -28.48
CA GLY A 189 -13.70 -8.72 -27.77
C GLY A 189 -13.15 -9.09 -26.39
N LEU A 190 -12.18 -8.35 -25.83
CA LEU A 190 -11.67 -8.63 -24.49
C LEU A 190 -12.64 -8.14 -23.40
N PRO A 191 -13.22 -9.05 -22.58
CA PRO A 191 -14.28 -8.67 -21.66
C PRO A 191 -13.72 -8.04 -20.38
N VAL A 192 -14.51 -7.11 -19.83
CA VAL A 192 -14.39 -6.66 -18.44
C VAL A 192 -14.52 -7.88 -17.52
N ARG A 193 -13.61 -8.00 -16.56
CA ARG A 193 -13.60 -9.08 -15.58
C ARG A 193 -12.91 -8.62 -14.29
N LYS A 194 -12.99 -9.45 -13.26
CA LYS A 194 -12.21 -9.27 -12.04
C LYS A 194 -10.71 -9.32 -12.37
N ALA A 195 -10.03 -8.22 -12.13
CA ALA A 195 -8.60 -8.01 -12.30
C ALA A 195 -7.98 -7.56 -10.97
N ARG A 196 -6.66 -7.63 -10.86
CA ARG A 196 -5.90 -7.27 -9.66
C ARG A 196 -5.12 -5.97 -9.92
N VAL A 197 -5.17 -5.03 -8.98
CA VAL A 197 -4.40 -3.79 -9.05
C VAL A 197 -2.92 -4.07 -8.74
N HIS A 198 -2.01 -3.52 -9.55
CA HIS A 198 -0.55 -3.75 -9.44
C HIS A 198 0.21 -2.56 -8.81
N LYS A 199 -0.45 -1.79 -7.93
CA LYS A 199 0.18 -0.68 -7.19
C LYS A 199 0.96 -1.15 -5.97
N PHE A 200 0.60 -2.31 -5.41
CA PHE A 200 1.25 -2.93 -4.26
C PHE A 200 1.40 -1.96 -3.08
N GLU A 201 0.31 -1.26 -2.75
CA GLU A 201 0.33 -0.17 -1.77
C GLU A 201 0.88 -0.65 -0.42
N GLY A 202 1.87 0.09 0.09
CA GLY A 202 2.52 -0.16 1.37
C GLY A 202 2.20 0.98 2.35
N ALA A 203 3.23 1.68 2.82
CA ALA A 203 3.10 2.79 3.75
C ALA A 203 2.47 4.05 3.10
N THR A 204 1.15 4.04 2.88
CA THR A 204 0.32 5.21 2.57
C THR A 204 -0.64 5.52 3.72
N PRO A 205 -1.13 6.77 3.86
CA PRO A 205 -2.11 7.10 4.90
C PRO A 205 -3.34 6.20 4.84
N ALA A 206 -3.88 5.96 3.64
CA ALA A 206 -5.06 5.12 3.44
C ALA A 206 -4.81 3.66 3.89
N MET A 207 -3.67 3.08 3.50
CA MET A 207 -3.34 1.70 3.89
C MET A 207 -3.07 1.58 5.40
N PHE A 208 -2.37 2.55 5.99
CA PHE A 208 -2.13 2.59 7.43
C PHE A 208 -3.44 2.70 8.23
N GLN A 209 -4.33 3.63 7.86
CA GLN A 209 -5.59 3.85 8.58
C GLN A 209 -6.59 2.71 8.38
N LYS A 210 -6.48 1.94 7.30
CA LYS A 210 -7.20 0.68 7.14
C LYS A 210 -6.70 -0.38 8.12
N GLY A 211 -5.38 -0.51 8.24
CA GLY A 211 -4.74 -1.54 9.04
C GLY A 211 -4.62 -1.27 10.54
N VAL A 212 -4.51 0.00 10.94
CA VAL A 212 -4.24 0.41 12.33
C VAL A 212 -5.26 1.44 12.79
N LYS A 213 -5.99 1.13 13.86
CA LYS A 213 -6.90 2.08 14.51
C LYS A 213 -6.13 2.94 15.50
N MET A 214 -6.36 4.24 15.43
CA MET A 214 -5.79 5.23 16.35
C MET A 214 -6.90 5.81 17.23
N ALA A 215 -6.63 5.97 18.51
CA ALA A 215 -7.47 6.75 19.41
C ALA A 215 -6.59 7.56 20.37
N HIS A 216 -7.08 8.70 20.83
CA HIS A 216 -6.35 9.58 21.72
C HIS A 216 -7.29 10.18 22.75
N GLU A 217 -6.78 10.34 23.96
CA GLU A 217 -7.58 10.78 25.10
C GLU A 217 -6.70 11.52 26.10
N ARG A 218 -7.10 12.74 26.46
CA ARG A 218 -6.44 13.49 27.52
C ARG A 218 -6.63 12.75 28.85
N ARG A 219 -5.54 12.62 29.61
CA ARG A 219 -5.54 12.30 31.05
C ARG A 219 -4.97 13.50 31.80
N GLU A 220 -4.98 13.43 33.13
CA GLU A 220 -4.61 14.56 33.97
C GLU A 220 -3.20 15.10 33.64
N ASP A 221 -2.21 14.22 33.54
CA ASP A 221 -0.80 14.54 33.37
C ASP A 221 -0.18 14.03 32.05
N TYR A 222 -0.93 13.26 31.25
CA TYR A 222 -0.45 12.74 29.96
C TYR A 222 -1.55 12.66 28.90
N LEU A 223 -1.14 12.67 27.63
CA LEU A 223 -1.98 12.30 26.50
C LEU A 223 -1.84 10.78 26.29
N GLN A 224 -2.96 10.06 26.38
CA GLN A 224 -3.01 8.64 26.09
C GLN A 224 -3.24 8.42 24.60
N ILE A 225 -2.29 7.78 23.91
CA ILE A 225 -2.40 7.43 22.49
C ILE A 225 -2.52 5.91 22.39
N LYS A 226 -3.61 5.44 21.79
CA LYS A 226 -3.89 4.01 21.57
C LYS A 226 -3.70 3.67 20.10
N MET A 227 -3.03 2.56 19.85
CA MET A 227 -2.88 1.96 18.53
C MET A 227 -3.38 0.52 18.59
N GLU A 228 -4.15 0.08 17.61
CA GLU A 228 -4.60 -1.31 17.48
C GLU A 228 -4.36 -1.79 16.05
N SER A 229 -3.60 -2.86 15.91
CA SER A 229 -3.45 -3.58 14.64
C SER A 229 -4.72 -4.41 14.38
N VAL A 230 -5.48 -4.06 13.33
CA VAL A 230 -6.80 -4.67 13.05
C VAL A 230 -6.86 -5.39 11.71
N GLU A 231 -6.25 -4.86 10.66
CA GLU A 231 -6.28 -5.45 9.31
C GLU A 231 -4.86 -5.48 8.72
N VAL A 232 -3.92 -6.00 9.52
CA VAL A 232 -2.52 -6.17 9.14
C VAL A 232 -2.02 -7.53 9.61
N GLY A 233 -1.59 -8.36 8.67
CA GLY A 233 -1.06 -9.70 8.97
C GLY A 233 0.40 -9.71 9.41
N HIS A 234 1.14 -8.62 9.25
CA HIS A 234 2.56 -8.53 9.63
C HIS A 234 2.81 -7.37 10.61
N THR A 235 4.05 -7.20 11.05
CA THR A 235 4.44 -6.07 11.91
C THR A 235 4.24 -4.71 11.25
N VAL A 236 4.05 -3.66 12.05
CA VAL A 236 4.03 -2.26 11.60
C VAL A 236 5.16 -1.47 12.28
N PRO A 237 6.14 -0.95 11.52
CA PRO A 237 6.41 -1.28 10.11
C PRO A 237 6.91 -2.74 9.97
N THR A 238 6.84 -3.32 8.78
CA THR A 238 7.54 -4.56 8.44
C THR A 238 8.71 -4.26 7.50
N GLY A 239 9.60 -5.23 7.30
CA GLY A 239 10.78 -5.10 6.46
C GLY A 239 12.08 -4.91 7.27
N PRO A 240 13.15 -4.44 6.62
CA PRO A 240 14.48 -4.33 7.23
C PRO A 240 14.55 -3.29 8.35
N GLU A 241 15.57 -3.40 9.19
CA GLU A 241 15.80 -2.65 10.43
C GLU A 241 15.96 -1.13 10.25
N TYR A 242 16.21 -0.69 9.02
CA TYR A 242 16.27 0.73 8.68
C TYR A 242 14.90 1.35 8.37
N VAL A 243 13.83 0.57 8.25
CA VAL A 243 12.46 1.07 8.10
C VAL A 243 11.85 1.23 9.48
N VAL A 244 11.39 2.43 9.81
CA VAL A 244 10.86 2.75 11.15
C VAL A 244 9.56 3.54 11.09
N VAL A 245 8.72 3.36 12.11
CA VAL A 245 7.57 4.23 12.38
C VAL A 245 7.80 4.97 13.68
N ILE A 246 7.46 6.25 13.71
CA ILE A 246 7.52 7.09 14.92
C ILE A 246 6.11 7.54 15.23
N VAL A 247 5.66 7.27 16.45
CA VAL A 247 4.43 7.84 17.01
C VAL A 247 4.82 9.07 17.79
N GLU A 248 4.33 10.22 17.37
CA GLU A 248 4.74 11.51 17.89
C GLU A 248 3.55 12.26 18.46
N ALA A 249 3.73 12.90 19.62
CA ALA A 249 2.87 13.94 20.15
C ALA A 249 3.67 15.25 20.23
N ARG A 250 3.26 16.26 19.46
CA ARG A 250 3.80 17.63 19.57
C ARG A 250 2.83 18.48 20.39
N PHE A 251 3.32 19.13 21.43
CA PHE A 251 2.53 19.89 22.38
C PHE A 251 2.65 21.38 22.10
N LEU A 252 1.52 22.08 22.05
CA LEU A 252 1.42 23.46 21.61
C LEU A 252 0.80 24.35 22.70
N LYS A 253 1.34 25.57 22.85
CA LYS A 253 0.72 26.69 23.57
C LYS A 253 0.45 27.82 22.56
N GLY A 254 -0.82 27.98 22.18
CA GLY A 254 -1.15 28.73 20.96
C GLY A 254 -0.52 28.02 19.75
N ASP A 255 0.24 28.75 18.94
CA ASP A 255 0.94 28.22 17.76
C ASP A 255 2.39 27.77 18.04
N SER A 256 2.89 27.98 19.26
CA SER A 256 4.26 27.62 19.63
C SER A 256 4.36 26.19 20.13
N GLU A 257 5.26 25.40 19.55
CA GLU A 257 5.65 24.09 20.08
C GLU A 257 6.47 24.27 21.36
N ILE A 258 5.98 23.68 22.45
CA ILE A 258 6.61 23.76 23.78
C ILE A 258 7.12 22.41 24.28
N GLY A 259 6.90 21.34 23.51
CA GLY A 259 7.41 20.01 23.84
C GLY A 259 7.02 18.96 22.81
N LYS A 260 7.74 17.85 22.83
CA LYS A 260 7.53 16.71 21.94
C LYS A 260 7.79 15.41 22.67
N HIS A 261 6.96 14.40 22.42
CA HIS A 261 7.17 13.02 22.85
C HIS A 261 7.15 12.10 21.63
N GLN A 262 8.13 11.20 21.52
CA GLN A 262 8.23 10.26 20.40
C GLN A 262 8.41 8.83 20.94
N THR A 263 7.68 7.89 20.33
CA THR A 263 7.85 6.45 20.54
C THR A 263 8.25 5.81 19.20
N LEU A 264 9.40 5.14 19.19
CA LEU A 264 9.94 4.45 18.01
C LEU A 264 9.39 3.02 17.93
N LEU A 265 8.81 2.68 16.78
CA LEU A 265 8.44 1.33 16.38
C LEU A 265 9.44 0.86 15.32
N ALA A 266 10.36 -0.02 15.73
CA ALA A 266 11.47 -0.47 14.89
C ALA A 266 11.90 -1.90 15.25
N ASP A 267 12.46 -2.59 14.27
CA ASP A 267 13.26 -3.78 14.54
C ASP A 267 14.66 -3.33 14.98
N ASN A 268 14.95 -3.41 16.27
CA ASN A 268 16.24 -3.11 16.85
C ASN A 268 16.92 -4.37 17.41
N VAL A 269 16.49 -5.58 17.03
CA VAL A 269 17.02 -6.81 17.61
C VAL A 269 18.54 -6.90 17.46
N ALA A 270 19.07 -6.51 16.29
CA ALA A 270 20.50 -6.47 16.04
C ALA A 270 21.26 -5.30 16.72
N ILE A 271 20.54 -4.29 17.22
CA ILE A 271 21.11 -3.07 17.82
C ILE A 271 21.11 -3.17 19.36
N ASP A 272 19.95 -3.48 19.95
CA ASP A 272 19.72 -3.46 21.39
C ASP A 272 18.94 -4.69 21.90
N GLY A 273 18.62 -5.64 21.02
CA GLY A 273 17.88 -6.86 21.37
C GLY A 273 16.36 -6.71 21.40
N ASN A 274 15.81 -5.52 21.14
CA ASN A 274 14.36 -5.28 21.22
C ASN A 274 13.70 -5.18 19.84
N ASP A 275 12.49 -5.71 19.75
CA ASP A 275 11.56 -5.44 18.65
C ASP A 275 10.36 -4.67 19.20
N THR A 276 10.26 -3.39 18.86
CA THR A 276 9.16 -2.51 19.31
C THR A 276 8.08 -2.33 18.25
N ARG A 277 8.17 -3.01 17.10
CA ARG A 277 7.15 -2.94 16.04
C ARG A 277 5.79 -3.36 16.58
N LEU A 278 4.72 -2.79 16.04
CA LEU A 278 3.36 -3.20 16.40
C LEU A 278 3.07 -4.56 15.77
N LYS A 279 2.82 -5.60 16.58
CA LYS A 279 2.57 -6.96 16.10
C LYS A 279 1.16 -7.11 15.53
N PRO A 280 0.90 -8.15 14.69
CA PRO A 280 -0.46 -8.47 14.24
C PRO A 280 -1.42 -8.65 15.43
N GLY A 281 -2.58 -8.01 15.38
CA GLY A 281 -3.59 -8.07 16.45
C GLY A 281 -3.22 -7.34 17.76
N GLU A 282 -2.05 -6.70 17.84
CA GLU A 282 -1.61 -6.04 19.06
C GLU A 282 -2.37 -4.74 19.32
N ARG A 283 -2.68 -4.51 20.60
CA ARG A 283 -3.12 -3.22 21.15
C ARG A 283 -2.01 -2.60 21.98
N ARG A 284 -1.66 -1.35 21.68
CA ARG A 284 -0.63 -0.60 22.39
C ARG A 284 -1.15 0.72 22.92
N VAL A 285 -0.69 1.07 24.11
CA VAL A 285 -0.97 2.35 24.75
C VAL A 285 0.34 3.08 24.99
N ILE A 286 0.45 4.28 24.44
CA ILE A 286 1.56 5.21 24.65
C ILE A 286 1.06 6.32 25.58
N ARG A 287 1.84 6.66 26.60
CA ARG A 287 1.56 7.75 27.53
C ARG A 287 2.57 8.86 27.27
N ALA A 288 2.13 9.94 26.63
CA ALA A 288 2.96 11.09 26.34
C ALA A 288 2.71 12.18 27.40
N PRO A 289 3.65 12.44 28.33
CA PRO A 289 3.46 13.46 29.37
C PRO A 289 3.14 14.83 28.77
N ILE A 290 2.14 15.51 29.33
CA ILE A 290 1.71 16.84 28.86
C ILE A 290 2.60 17.90 29.52
N PRO A 291 3.36 18.71 28.76
CA PRO A 291 4.12 19.82 29.31
C PRO A 291 3.21 20.89 29.93
N GLU A 292 3.67 21.56 30.98
CA GLU A 292 2.93 22.63 31.63
C GLU A 292 2.55 23.74 30.64
N GLY A 293 1.28 24.15 30.65
CA GLY A 293 0.76 25.20 29.78
C GLY A 293 0.48 24.77 28.33
N ALA A 294 0.62 23.49 28.00
CA ALA A 294 0.13 22.95 26.73
C ALA A 294 -1.39 23.07 26.66
N THR A 295 -1.89 23.51 25.52
CA THR A 295 -3.33 23.70 25.24
C THR A 295 -3.85 22.75 24.16
N ASN A 296 -2.95 22.29 23.29
CA ASN A 296 -3.26 21.40 22.18
C ASN A 296 -2.09 20.41 21.97
N ALA A 297 -2.39 19.25 21.40
CA ALA A 297 -1.40 18.36 20.82
C ALA A 297 -1.68 18.11 19.33
N ILE A 298 -0.63 17.85 18.56
CA ILE A 298 -0.72 17.21 17.26
C ILE A 298 -0.11 15.82 17.38
N VAL A 299 -0.96 14.80 17.25
CA VAL A 299 -0.54 13.39 17.21
C VAL A 299 -0.25 13.01 15.77
N ARG A 300 0.96 12.53 15.48
CA ARG A 300 1.39 12.07 14.15
C ARG A 300 1.91 10.65 14.19
N VAL A 301 1.70 9.92 13.11
CA VAL A 301 2.41 8.67 12.83
C VAL A 301 3.29 8.90 11.61
N LEU A 302 4.59 8.88 11.80
CA LEU A 302 5.60 9.16 10.79
C LEU A 302 6.23 7.85 10.33
N HIS A 303 6.37 7.64 9.02
CA HIS A 303 7.04 6.47 8.45
C HIS A 303 8.28 6.89 7.68
N LYS A 304 9.42 6.31 8.07
CA LYS A 304 10.73 6.56 7.47
C LYS A 304 11.22 5.28 6.82
N ARG A 305 11.56 5.37 5.53
CA ARG A 305 12.13 4.25 4.76
C ARG A 305 13.63 4.06 5.02
N ASN A 306 14.24 5.02 5.68
CA ASN A 306 15.58 4.96 6.22
C ASN A 306 15.57 5.78 7.52
N ARG A 307 15.92 5.13 8.63
CA ARG A 307 15.88 5.70 9.97
C ARG A 307 16.80 6.92 10.13
N GLU A 308 17.84 7.02 9.30
CA GLU A 308 18.81 8.12 9.26
C GLU A 308 18.25 9.40 8.61
N LEU A 309 17.14 9.32 7.87
CA LEU A 309 16.51 10.51 7.31
C LEU A 309 15.99 11.42 8.44
N PRO A 310 15.91 12.74 8.26
CA PRO A 310 15.26 13.61 9.23
C PRO A 310 13.74 13.38 9.25
N ASP A 311 13.07 13.70 10.36
CA ASP A 311 11.64 13.44 10.55
C ASP A 311 10.77 14.27 9.60
N GLU A 312 11.27 15.40 9.12
CA GLU A 312 10.62 16.27 8.12
C GLU A 312 10.52 15.59 6.74
N GLN A 313 11.37 14.60 6.47
CA GLN A 313 11.29 13.77 5.26
C GLN A 313 10.47 12.50 5.48
N ALA A 314 9.96 12.26 6.69
CA ALA A 314 9.08 11.15 6.96
C ALA A 314 7.74 11.34 6.26
N ARG A 315 7.15 10.24 5.81
CA ARG A 315 5.76 10.25 5.34
C ARG A 315 4.83 10.25 6.54
N VAL A 316 3.95 11.24 6.63
CA VAL A 316 2.85 11.25 7.61
C VAL A 316 1.79 10.24 7.19
N LEU A 317 1.54 9.21 8.01
CA LEU A 317 0.51 8.18 7.79
C LEU A 317 -0.80 8.50 8.50
N TYR A 318 -0.71 9.25 9.59
CA TYR A 318 -1.82 9.67 10.42
C TYR A 318 -1.48 11.02 11.07
N GLU A 319 -2.46 11.90 11.15
CA GLU A 319 -2.36 13.16 11.90
C GLU A 319 -3.72 13.48 12.54
N ALA A 320 -3.70 13.92 13.79
CA ALA A 320 -4.88 14.42 14.49
C ALA A 320 -4.49 15.53 15.47
N LYS A 321 -5.32 16.58 15.52
CA LYS A 321 -5.24 17.60 16.57
C LYS A 321 -6.08 17.15 17.77
N VAL A 322 -5.55 17.30 18.96
CA VAL A 322 -6.19 16.93 20.23
C VAL A 322 -6.18 18.15 21.15
N GLU A 323 -7.33 18.50 21.70
CA GLU A 323 -7.42 19.53 22.75
C GLU A 323 -6.97 18.96 24.09
N LEU A 324 -6.15 19.71 24.82
CA LEU A 324 -5.55 19.31 26.09
C LEU A 324 -6.08 20.11 27.27
#